data_AF-A0A3L6GE97-F1
#
_entry.id   AF-A0A3L6GE97-F1
#
_cell.length_a   1.000
_cell.length_b   1.000
_cell.length_c   1.000
_cell.angle_alpha   90.00
_cell.angle_beta   90.00
_cell.angle_gamma   90.00
#
_symmetry.space_group_name_H-M   'P 1'
#
loop_
_entity.id
_entity.type
_entity.pdbx_description
1 polymer ?
#
loop_
_entity_poly.entity_id
_entity_poly.type
_entity_poly.pdbx_seq_one_letter_code
_entity_poly.pdbx_strand_id
1 'polypeptide(L)'
;MATRRLRPQPTDNLIFNTFHFISLQHALWFFRVSYRWISQLIALLIYAVLLMPSFIKVGYYYFFSRHVIRSVIYGEQPRNRLDLYIPKGNSKSSSVVAFVTGGAWIIGYKAWGALLGRRLAERGIIVACIDYRNFPQGTISDMVSDASEAISFICNNVVSFGGDPNKIYLMGQSAGAHIAACALLEQAIKESKGENTYWDVAQMKAYFGLSGG
;
A
#
# COMPACT_ATOMS: atom_id res chain seq x y z
N MET A 1 -40.94 -15.16 79.30
CA MET A 1 -40.99 -14.66 77.91
C MET A 1 -39.70 -15.11 77.21
N ALA A 2 -39.72 -16.25 76.52
CA ALA A 2 -38.51 -16.89 75.98
C ALA A 2 -38.24 -16.41 74.55
N THR A 3 -37.14 -15.68 74.34
CA THR A 3 -36.66 -15.26 73.02
C THR A 3 -36.02 -16.45 72.31
N ARG A 4 -36.73 -17.02 71.33
CA ARG A 4 -36.26 -18.12 70.46
C ARG A 4 -35.22 -17.57 69.48
N ARG A 5 -33.93 -17.80 69.71
CA ARG A 5 -32.87 -17.52 68.71
C ARG A 5 -33.08 -18.46 67.52
N LEU A 6 -33.41 -17.90 66.35
CA LEU A 6 -33.41 -18.63 65.08
C LEU A 6 -31.96 -19.01 64.77
N ARG A 7 -31.66 -20.32 64.70
CA ARG A 7 -30.39 -20.78 64.12
C ARG A 7 -30.44 -20.51 62.62
N PRO A 8 -29.39 -19.94 62.01
CA PRO A 8 -29.32 -19.81 60.56
C PRO A 8 -29.41 -21.20 59.91
N GLN A 9 -30.25 -21.33 58.88
CA GLN A 9 -30.47 -22.58 58.16
C GLN A 9 -29.23 -22.91 57.31
N PRO A 10 -28.81 -24.18 57.19
CA PRO A 10 -27.60 -24.58 56.45
C PRO A 10 -27.63 -24.21 54.95
N THR A 11 -28.80 -23.88 54.40
CA THR A 11 -29.02 -23.46 53.01
C THR A 11 -28.46 -22.07 52.71
N ASP A 12 -28.44 -21.16 53.69
CA ASP A 12 -28.05 -19.75 53.47
C ASP A 12 -26.54 -19.62 53.26
N ASN A 13 -25.75 -20.42 53.99
CA ASN A 13 -24.30 -20.50 53.81
C ASN A 13 -23.91 -21.13 52.47
N LEU A 14 -24.71 -22.07 51.95
CA LEU A 14 -24.45 -22.71 50.67
C LEU A 14 -24.67 -21.74 49.50
N ILE A 15 -25.75 -20.95 49.55
CA ILE A 15 -26.04 -19.93 48.54
C ILE A 15 -24.98 -18.82 48.57
N PHE A 16 -24.61 -18.34 49.76
CA PHE A 16 -23.58 -17.30 49.91
C PHE A 16 -22.21 -17.76 49.38
N ASN A 17 -21.80 -18.98 49.71
CA ASN A 17 -20.55 -19.56 49.21
C ASN A 17 -20.57 -19.78 47.69
N THR A 18 -21.71 -20.17 47.14
CA THR A 18 -21.88 -20.36 45.68
C THR A 18 -21.79 -19.03 44.94
N PHE A 19 -22.41 -17.96 45.45
CA PHE A 19 -22.27 -16.61 44.90
C PHE A 19 -20.83 -16.08 44.95
N HIS A 20 -20.12 -16.31 46.06
CA HIS A 20 -18.73 -15.87 46.22
C HIS A 20 -17.75 -16.64 45.31
N PHE A 21 -18.04 -17.92 45.05
CA PHE A 21 -17.24 -18.74 44.14
C PHE A 21 -17.47 -18.33 42.68
N ILE A 22 -18.73 -18.07 42.31
CA ILE A 22 -19.09 -17.57 40.98
C ILE A 22 -18.46 -16.18 40.75
N SER A 23 -18.50 -15.26 41.73
CA SER A 23 -17.90 -13.93 41.58
C SER A 23 -16.38 -13.99 41.43
N LEU A 24 -15.70 -14.88 42.18
CA LEU A 24 -14.26 -15.11 42.06
C LEU A 24 -13.88 -15.70 40.69
N GLN A 25 -14.65 -16.65 40.16
CA GLN A 25 -14.42 -17.20 38.82
C GLN A 25 -14.57 -16.15 37.72
N HIS A 26 -15.60 -15.29 37.81
CA HIS A 26 -15.78 -14.19 36.86
C HIS A 26 -14.65 -13.16 36.97
N ALA A 27 -14.20 -12.82 38.17
CA ALA A 27 -13.06 -11.93 38.36
C ALA A 27 -11.78 -12.52 37.76
N LEU A 28 -11.46 -13.78 38.06
CA LEU A 28 -10.28 -14.47 37.49
C LEU A 28 -10.35 -14.60 35.97
N TRP A 29 -11.54 -14.87 35.42
CA TRP A 29 -11.76 -14.87 33.97
C TRP A 29 -11.57 -13.48 33.36
N PHE A 30 -12.13 -12.43 33.97
CA PHE A 30 -11.95 -11.05 33.54
C PHE A 30 -10.48 -10.61 33.59
N PHE A 31 -9.74 -10.94 34.66
CA PHE A 31 -8.30 -10.68 34.77
C PHE A 31 -7.48 -11.47 33.74
N ARG A 32 -7.88 -12.70 33.42
CA ARG A 32 -7.22 -13.51 32.38
C ARG A 32 -7.50 -12.96 30.98
N VAL A 33 -8.70 -12.47 30.72
CA VAL A 33 -9.08 -11.79 29.47
C VAL A 33 -8.31 -10.48 29.34
N SER A 34 -8.27 -9.64 30.38
CA SER A 34 -7.54 -8.37 30.36
C SER A 34 -6.03 -8.58 30.22
N TYR A 35 -5.46 -9.58 30.89
CA TYR A 35 -4.04 -9.95 30.72
C TYR A 35 -3.72 -10.37 29.28
N ARG A 36 -4.60 -11.13 28.62
CA ARG A 36 -4.40 -11.51 27.21
C ARG A 36 -4.36 -10.28 26.30
N TRP A 37 -5.33 -9.37 26.42
CA TRP A 37 -5.34 -8.14 25.62
C TRP A 37 -4.12 -7.24 25.89
N ILE A 38 -3.70 -7.11 27.15
CA ILE A 38 -2.49 -6.36 27.52
C ILE A 38 -1.25 -7.00 26.90
N SER A 39 -1.12 -8.32 26.99
CA SER A 39 0.02 -9.04 26.40
C SER A 39 0.06 -8.92 24.88
N GLN A 40 -1.11 -8.94 24.21
CA GLN A 40 -1.23 -8.73 22.77
C GLN A 40 -0.87 -7.29 22.38
N LEU A 41 -1.29 -6.30 23.17
CA LEU A 41 -0.92 -4.90 22.95
C LEU A 41 0.59 -4.68 23.10
N ILE A 42 1.20 -5.24 24.16
CA ILE A 42 2.65 -5.17 24.37
C ILE A 42 3.39 -5.87 23.22
N ALA A 43 2.93 -7.06 22.81
CA ALA A 43 3.52 -7.79 21.69
C ALA A 43 3.42 -6.97 20.39
N LEU A 44 2.29 -6.31 20.13
CA LEU A 44 2.10 -5.44 18.97
C LEU A 44 3.04 -4.23 19.02
N LEU A 45 3.24 -3.61 20.19
CA LEU A 45 4.17 -2.49 20.36
C LEU A 45 5.62 -2.93 20.12
N ILE A 46 6.04 -4.05 20.68
CA ILE A 46 7.38 -4.62 20.44
C ILE A 46 7.56 -4.91 18.94
N TYR A 47 6.56 -5.54 18.31
CA TYR A 47 6.57 -5.81 16.89
C TYR A 47 6.72 -4.53 16.05
N ALA A 48 5.95 -3.48 16.39
CA ALA A 48 6.06 -2.18 15.73
C ALA A 48 7.47 -1.57 15.89
N VAL A 49 8.03 -1.58 17.11
CA VAL A 49 9.38 -1.07 17.39
C VAL A 49 10.44 -1.82 16.58
N LEU A 50 10.32 -3.15 16.44
CA LEU A 50 11.25 -3.95 15.64
C LEU A 50 11.19 -3.63 14.15
N LEU A 51 10.03 -3.20 13.64
CA LEU A 51 9.87 -2.80 12.24
C LEU A 51 10.36 -1.38 11.95
N MET A 52 10.32 -0.48 12.93
CA MET A 52 10.63 0.96 12.75
C MET A 52 11.98 1.24 12.06
N PRO A 53 13.11 0.57 12.41
CA PRO A 53 14.39 0.83 11.75
C PRO A 53 14.35 0.63 10.23
N SER A 54 13.56 -0.33 9.75
CA SER A 54 13.40 -0.60 8.32
C SER A 54 12.60 0.50 7.62
N PHE A 55 11.49 0.94 8.22
CA PHE A 55 10.69 2.03 7.69
C PHE A 55 11.46 3.36 7.68
N ILE A 56 12.22 3.65 8.74
CA ILE A 56 13.09 4.84 8.81
C ILE A 56 14.13 4.82 7.68
N LYS A 57 14.76 3.68 7.40
CA LYS A 57 15.72 3.55 6.29
C LYS A 57 15.09 3.82 4.92
N VAL A 58 13.83 3.42 4.71
CA VAL A 58 13.10 3.69 3.46
C VAL A 58 12.71 5.16 3.37
N GLY A 59 12.19 5.75 4.45
CA GLY A 59 11.86 7.17 4.51
C GLY A 59 13.09 8.05 4.28
N TYR A 60 14.21 7.75 4.94
CA TYR A 60 15.47 8.47 4.72
C TYR A 60 15.93 8.38 3.26
N TYR A 61 15.87 7.17 2.68
CA TYR A 61 16.20 6.99 1.27
C TYR A 61 15.27 7.81 0.35
N TYR A 62 13.97 7.82 0.62
CA TYR A 62 12.98 8.54 -0.18
C TYR A 62 13.22 10.07 -0.18
N PHE A 63 13.53 10.65 0.98
CA PHE A 63 13.70 12.10 1.10
C PHE A 63 15.08 12.62 0.72
N PHE A 64 16.15 11.85 1.02
CA PHE A 64 17.53 12.35 0.94
C PHE A 64 18.38 11.69 -0.15
N SER A 65 17.91 10.64 -0.82
CA SER A 65 18.68 10.02 -1.91
C SER A 65 18.57 10.85 -3.19
N ARG A 66 19.73 11.22 -3.76
CA ARG A 66 19.83 11.81 -5.11
C ARG A 66 19.32 10.90 -6.23
N HIS A 67 19.12 9.62 -5.95
CA HIS A 67 18.63 8.62 -6.91
C HIS A 67 17.11 8.54 -6.93
N VAL A 68 16.43 9.39 -6.16
CA VAL A 68 14.97 9.52 -6.16
C VAL A 68 14.63 10.92 -6.69
N ILE A 69 14.10 10.98 -7.91
CA ILE A 69 13.57 12.23 -8.47
C ILE A 69 12.09 12.28 -8.12
N ARG A 70 11.72 13.16 -7.19
CA ARG A 70 10.36 13.24 -6.68
C ARG A 70 9.51 14.23 -7.47
N SER A 71 8.21 13.95 -7.54
CA SER A 71 7.18 14.84 -8.08
C SER A 71 7.45 15.32 -9.50
N VAL A 72 7.94 14.43 -10.37
CA VAL A 72 8.06 14.70 -11.81
C VAL A 72 6.66 14.91 -12.38
N ILE A 73 6.45 16.03 -13.05
CA ILE A 73 5.16 16.40 -13.65
C ILE A 73 4.99 15.64 -14.95
N TYR A 74 3.90 14.88 -15.07
CA TYR A 74 3.55 14.19 -16.32
C TYR A 74 2.27 14.73 -16.96
N GLY A 75 1.45 15.47 -16.22
CA GLY A 75 0.16 15.99 -16.70
C GLY A 75 -0.34 17.18 -15.90
N GLU A 76 -1.48 17.73 -16.31
CA GLU A 76 -1.99 19.03 -15.84
C GLU A 76 -2.57 18.99 -14.43
N GLN A 77 -3.16 17.86 -14.03
CA GLN A 77 -3.84 17.78 -12.75
C GLN A 77 -2.85 17.84 -11.58
N PRO A 78 -3.25 18.31 -10.38
CA PRO A 78 -2.35 18.45 -9.23
C PRO A 78 -1.65 17.15 -8.83
N ARG A 79 -2.34 16.01 -9.04
CA ARG A 79 -1.84 14.68 -8.73
C ARG A 79 -1.13 13.99 -9.89
N ASN A 80 -1.04 14.61 -11.07
CA ASN A 80 -0.36 14.04 -12.23
C ASN A 80 1.15 14.21 -12.07
N ARG A 81 1.67 13.46 -11.10
CA ARG A 81 3.04 13.46 -10.62
C ARG A 81 3.54 12.02 -10.49
N LEU A 82 4.82 11.80 -10.70
CA LEU A 82 5.44 10.51 -10.44
C LEU A 82 6.77 10.67 -9.73
N ASP A 83 7.18 9.62 -9.02
CA ASP A 83 8.52 9.54 -8.41
C ASP A 83 9.36 8.53 -9.18
N LEU A 84 10.54 8.94 -9.63
CA LEU A 84 11.49 8.08 -10.33
C LEU A 84 12.57 7.59 -9.38
N TYR A 85 12.81 6.28 -9.40
CA TYR A 85 13.87 5.61 -8.68
C TYR A 85 14.91 5.15 -9.70
N ILE A 86 16.06 5.81 -9.72
CA ILE A 86 17.12 5.57 -10.69
C ILE A 86 18.17 4.62 -10.08
N PRO A 87 18.64 3.59 -10.81
CA PRO A 87 19.69 2.71 -10.33
C PRO A 87 20.99 3.44 -9.95
N LYS A 88 21.73 2.84 -9.02
CA LYS A 88 23.08 3.30 -8.68
C LYS A 88 24.06 2.83 -9.77
N GLY A 89 24.55 3.75 -10.59
CA GLY A 89 25.57 3.49 -11.62
C GLY A 89 25.17 3.99 -13.00
N ASN A 90 26.14 4.14 -13.91
CA ASN A 90 25.93 4.60 -15.28
C ASN A 90 25.45 3.47 -16.21
N SER A 91 24.37 2.78 -15.83
CA SER A 91 23.74 1.79 -16.70
C SER A 91 22.90 2.50 -17.77
N LYS A 92 23.53 2.78 -18.93
CA LYS A 92 22.80 3.17 -20.13
C LYS A 92 21.98 1.96 -20.58
N SER A 93 20.67 2.13 -20.85
CA SER A 93 19.72 1.04 -21.23
C SER A 93 19.23 0.19 -20.05
N SER A 94 18.81 0.84 -18.97
CA SER A 94 18.16 0.15 -17.84
C SER A 94 16.71 -0.24 -18.17
N SER A 95 16.24 -1.41 -17.70
CA SER A 95 14.82 -1.76 -17.77
C SER A 95 13.99 -0.81 -16.92
N VAL A 96 12.74 -0.59 -17.30
CA VAL A 96 11.87 0.42 -16.69
C VAL A 96 10.58 -0.23 -16.23
N VAL A 97 10.17 0.02 -15.00
CA VAL A 97 8.89 -0.41 -14.44
C VAL A 97 8.03 0.82 -14.18
N ALA A 98 6.94 0.95 -14.92
CA ALA A 98 5.84 1.86 -14.60
C ALA A 98 4.99 1.20 -13.51
N PHE A 99 5.00 1.75 -12.30
CA PHE A 99 4.29 1.20 -11.15
C PHE A 99 3.09 2.08 -10.76
N VAL A 100 1.89 1.53 -10.83
CA VAL A 100 0.65 2.18 -10.42
C VAL A 100 0.29 1.72 -9.00
N THR A 101 0.40 2.63 -8.03
CA THR A 101 0.13 2.34 -6.62
C THR A 101 -1.35 2.02 -6.38
N GLY A 102 -1.64 1.10 -5.46
CA GLY A 102 -3.00 0.86 -4.98
C GLY A 102 -3.43 1.82 -3.87
N GLY A 103 -4.62 1.58 -3.33
CA GLY A 103 -5.19 2.39 -2.24
C GLY A 103 -6.71 2.52 -2.30
N ALA A 104 -7.41 1.44 -2.69
CA ALA A 104 -8.87 1.37 -2.80
C ALA A 104 -9.49 2.59 -3.53
N TRP A 105 -8.81 3.12 -4.56
CA TRP A 105 -9.20 4.30 -5.33
C TRP A 105 -9.32 5.63 -4.53
N ILE A 106 -9.10 5.62 -3.22
CA ILE A 106 -9.38 6.74 -2.31
C ILE A 106 -8.09 7.31 -1.70
N ILE A 107 -7.12 6.45 -1.35
CA ILE A 107 -5.95 6.83 -0.55
C ILE A 107 -4.60 6.53 -1.21
N GLY A 108 -4.58 6.07 -2.46
CA GLY A 108 -3.33 5.74 -3.15
C GLY A 108 -2.39 6.93 -3.23
N TYR A 109 -1.08 6.68 -3.16
CA TYR A 109 -0.04 7.73 -3.21
C TYR A 109 1.31 7.16 -3.68
N LYS A 110 1.99 7.87 -4.59
CA LYS A 110 3.26 7.43 -5.21
C LYS A 110 4.37 7.04 -4.23
N ALA A 111 4.45 7.67 -3.05
CA ALA A 111 5.47 7.33 -2.06
C ALA A 111 5.30 5.92 -1.46
N TRP A 112 4.10 5.32 -1.56
CA TRP A 112 3.89 3.94 -1.10
C TRP A 112 4.65 2.92 -1.95
N GLY A 113 5.02 3.29 -3.17
CA GLY A 113 5.93 2.53 -4.02
C GLY A 113 7.40 2.61 -3.61
N ALA A 114 7.79 3.41 -2.60
CA ALA A 114 9.20 3.68 -2.31
C ALA A 114 10.04 2.44 -1.97
N LEU A 115 9.47 1.48 -1.25
CA LEU A 115 10.16 0.23 -0.95
C LEU A 115 10.40 -0.59 -2.23
N LEU A 116 9.38 -0.73 -3.07
CA LEU A 116 9.49 -1.44 -4.35
C LEU A 116 10.49 -0.74 -5.28
N GLY A 117 10.34 0.58 -5.44
CA GLY A 117 11.20 1.43 -6.25
C GLY A 117 12.66 1.32 -5.85
N ARG A 118 12.95 1.41 -4.55
CA ARG A 118 14.30 1.20 -4.01
C ARG A 118 14.85 -0.18 -4.35
N ARG A 119 14.09 -1.25 -4.09
CA ARG A 119 14.55 -2.63 -4.26
C ARG A 119 14.81 -3.00 -5.72
N LEU A 120 14.04 -2.45 -6.65
CA LEU A 120 14.25 -2.65 -8.08
C LEU A 120 15.38 -1.75 -8.61
N ALA A 121 15.50 -0.52 -8.14
CA ALA A 121 16.64 0.35 -8.47
C ALA A 121 17.98 -0.22 -8.00
N GLU A 122 18.03 -0.88 -6.84
CA GLU A 122 19.20 -1.63 -6.37
C GLU A 122 19.60 -2.79 -7.33
N ARG A 123 18.69 -3.24 -8.20
CA ARG A 123 18.90 -4.29 -9.20
C ARG A 123 19.12 -3.78 -10.63
N GLY A 124 19.32 -2.47 -10.82
CA GLY A 124 19.54 -1.92 -12.16
C GLY A 124 18.27 -1.58 -12.93
N ILE A 125 17.10 -1.54 -12.27
CA ILE A 125 15.81 -1.27 -12.90
C ILE A 125 15.32 0.12 -12.49
N ILE A 126 14.99 0.98 -13.46
CA ILE A 126 14.32 2.26 -13.19
C ILE A 126 12.87 1.97 -12.80
N VAL A 127 12.39 2.61 -11.74
CA VAL A 127 10.97 2.51 -11.36
C VAL A 127 10.34 3.89 -11.37
N ALA A 128 9.21 4.02 -12.07
CA ALA A 128 8.36 5.20 -12.06
C ALA A 128 7.10 4.90 -11.26
N CYS A 129 7.01 5.43 -10.03
CA CYS A 129 5.81 5.30 -9.21
C CYS A 129 4.82 6.41 -9.56
N ILE A 130 3.72 6.02 -10.19
CA ILE A 130 2.69 6.93 -10.72
C ILE A 130 1.70 7.28 -9.61
N ASP A 131 1.46 8.58 -9.44
CA ASP A 131 0.35 9.13 -8.67
C ASP A 131 -0.79 9.45 -9.64
N TYR A 132 -2.04 9.38 -9.19
CA TYR A 132 -3.24 9.67 -10.00
C TYR A 132 -4.31 10.32 -9.11
N ARG A 133 -5.37 10.90 -9.70
CA ARG A 133 -6.48 11.47 -8.91
C ARG A 133 -7.19 10.40 -8.09
N ASN A 134 -7.45 10.66 -6.81
CA ASN A 134 -8.23 9.74 -5.97
C ASN A 134 -9.70 10.18 -5.90
N PHE A 135 -10.61 9.25 -5.59
CA PHE A 135 -11.97 9.60 -5.21
C PHE A 135 -11.98 10.41 -3.90
N PRO A 136 -12.81 11.47 -3.77
CA PRO A 136 -13.80 11.97 -4.73
C PRO A 136 -13.29 13.04 -5.71
N GLN A 137 -11.98 13.32 -5.74
CA GLN A 137 -11.38 14.35 -6.62
C GLN A 137 -11.43 13.95 -8.11
N GLY A 138 -11.45 12.64 -8.39
CA GLY A 138 -11.65 12.08 -9.72
C GLY A 138 -12.48 10.80 -9.67
N THR A 139 -13.05 10.44 -10.82
CA THR A 139 -13.72 9.17 -11.06
C THR A 139 -12.72 8.06 -11.40
N ILE A 140 -13.18 6.81 -11.52
CA ILE A 140 -12.31 5.72 -12.01
C ILE A 140 -11.85 6.00 -13.45
N SER A 141 -12.70 6.59 -14.29
CA SER A 141 -12.33 6.99 -15.66
C SER A 141 -11.19 8.01 -15.65
N ASP A 142 -11.26 9.00 -14.76
CA ASP A 142 -10.20 9.98 -14.53
C ASP A 142 -8.88 9.31 -14.12
N MET A 143 -8.93 8.33 -13.19
CA MET A 143 -7.76 7.58 -12.75
C MET A 143 -7.10 6.80 -13.89
N VAL A 144 -7.91 6.19 -14.76
CA VAL A 144 -7.44 5.44 -15.93
C VAL A 144 -6.80 6.38 -16.95
N SER A 145 -7.41 7.54 -17.20
CA SER A 145 -6.85 8.58 -18.04
C SER A 145 -5.52 9.10 -17.51
N ASP A 146 -5.43 9.40 -16.20
CA ASP A 146 -4.21 9.86 -15.54
C ASP A 146 -3.09 8.80 -15.63
N ALA A 147 -3.42 7.52 -15.45
CA ALA A 147 -2.46 6.43 -15.58
C ALA A 147 -1.98 6.26 -17.03
N SER A 148 -2.87 6.40 -18.02
CA SER A 148 -2.50 6.36 -19.43
C SER A 148 -1.58 7.51 -19.82
N GLU A 149 -1.87 8.73 -19.36
CA GLU A 149 -1.00 9.90 -19.56
C GLU A 149 0.38 9.70 -18.91
N ALA A 150 0.42 9.12 -17.70
CA ALA A 150 1.68 8.81 -17.03
C ALA A 150 2.50 7.74 -17.79
N ILE A 151 1.84 6.70 -18.32
CA ILE A 151 2.49 5.68 -19.16
C ILE A 151 3.05 6.32 -20.42
N SER A 152 2.28 7.17 -21.09
CA SER A 152 2.75 7.94 -22.25
C SER A 152 3.98 8.78 -21.93
N PHE A 153 3.94 9.53 -20.83
CA PHE A 153 5.08 10.32 -20.37
C PHE A 153 6.31 9.43 -20.15
N ILE A 154 6.16 8.28 -19.50
CA ILE A 154 7.26 7.34 -19.29
C ILE A 154 7.80 6.88 -20.64
N CYS A 155 6.97 6.34 -21.53
CA CYS A 155 7.40 5.89 -22.87
C CYS A 155 8.22 6.95 -23.61
N ASN A 156 7.78 8.20 -23.56
CA ASN A 156 8.36 9.30 -24.31
C ASN A 156 9.62 9.91 -23.66
N ASN A 157 9.80 9.78 -22.33
CA ASN A 157 10.88 10.45 -21.60
C ASN A 157 11.90 9.50 -20.98
N VAL A 158 11.69 8.18 -21.05
CA VAL A 158 12.51 7.21 -20.30
C VAL A 158 13.99 7.22 -20.67
N VAL A 159 14.30 7.53 -21.92
CA VAL A 159 15.68 7.63 -22.43
C VAL A 159 16.47 8.68 -21.67
N SER A 160 15.84 9.83 -21.37
CA SER A 160 16.43 10.94 -20.63
C SER A 160 16.82 10.56 -19.19
N PHE A 161 16.18 9.53 -18.64
CA PHE A 161 16.46 8.99 -17.31
C PHE A 161 17.39 7.76 -17.33
N GLY A 162 17.94 7.41 -18.50
CA GLY A 162 18.84 6.26 -18.68
C GLY A 162 18.13 4.92 -18.94
N GLY A 163 16.82 4.95 -19.18
CA GLY A 163 16.02 3.76 -19.47
C GLY A 163 16.04 3.36 -20.94
N ASP A 164 15.74 2.09 -21.18
CA ASP A 164 15.55 1.54 -22.52
C ASP A 164 14.07 1.58 -22.91
N PRO A 165 13.68 2.33 -23.97
CA PRO A 165 12.29 2.42 -24.40
C PRO A 165 11.73 1.08 -24.90
N ASN A 166 12.60 0.09 -25.17
CA ASN A 166 12.20 -1.26 -25.56
C ASN A 166 12.08 -2.23 -24.37
N LYS A 167 12.31 -1.76 -23.13
CA LYS A 167 12.24 -2.61 -21.92
C LYS A 167 11.37 -1.95 -20.85
N ILE A 168 10.17 -1.55 -21.25
CA ILE A 168 9.19 -0.98 -20.33
C ILE A 168 8.21 -2.07 -19.88
N TYR A 169 7.98 -2.14 -18.58
CA TYR A 169 7.10 -3.10 -17.94
C TYR A 169 6.07 -2.34 -17.12
N LEU A 170 4.80 -2.76 -17.19
CA LEU A 170 3.74 -2.16 -16.38
C LEU A 170 3.49 -3.04 -15.15
N MET A 171 3.36 -2.42 -13.99
CA MET A 171 3.01 -3.10 -12.76
C MET A 171 1.96 -2.29 -12.01
N GLY A 172 0.98 -2.96 -11.44
CA GLY A 172 -0.01 -2.32 -10.58
C GLY A 172 -0.29 -3.15 -9.35
N GLN A 173 -0.70 -2.51 -8.25
CA GLN A 173 -1.06 -3.20 -7.01
C GLN A 173 -2.50 -2.87 -6.60
N SER A 174 -3.31 -3.88 -6.29
CA SER A 174 -4.71 -3.72 -5.83
C SER A 174 -5.53 -2.82 -6.78
N ALA A 175 -6.09 -1.70 -6.30
CA ALA A 175 -6.76 -0.69 -7.13
C ALA A 175 -5.89 -0.19 -8.29
N GLY A 176 -4.57 -0.07 -8.08
CA GLY A 176 -3.62 0.31 -9.13
C GLY A 176 -3.44 -0.78 -10.20
N ALA A 177 -3.57 -2.06 -9.84
CA ALA A 177 -3.62 -3.15 -10.83
C ALA A 177 -4.88 -3.05 -11.69
N HIS A 178 -6.02 -2.77 -11.06
CA HIS A 178 -7.25 -2.52 -11.79
C HIS A 178 -7.10 -1.34 -12.78
N ILE A 179 -6.62 -0.18 -12.29
CA ILE A 179 -6.44 1.02 -13.11
C ILE A 179 -5.45 0.76 -14.27
N ALA A 180 -4.31 0.13 -14.00
CA ALA A 180 -3.30 -0.19 -15.00
C ALA A 180 -3.83 -1.13 -16.09
N ALA A 181 -4.61 -2.14 -15.71
CA ALA A 181 -5.24 -3.06 -16.65
C ALA A 181 -6.28 -2.35 -17.53
N CYS A 182 -7.12 -1.49 -16.94
CA CYS A 182 -8.07 -0.68 -17.70
C CYS A 182 -7.36 0.26 -18.69
N ALA A 183 -6.27 0.93 -18.27
CA ALA A 183 -5.51 1.82 -19.13
C ALA A 183 -4.90 1.08 -20.34
N LEU A 184 -4.34 -0.13 -20.12
CA LEU A 184 -3.86 -0.98 -21.21
C LEU A 184 -4.97 -1.39 -22.17
N LEU A 185 -6.13 -1.80 -21.64
CA LEU A 185 -7.24 -2.27 -22.47
C LEU A 185 -7.85 -1.13 -23.28
N GLU A 186 -8.09 0.03 -22.67
CA GLU A 186 -8.59 1.22 -23.38
C GLU A 186 -7.62 1.64 -24.48
N GLN A 187 -6.32 1.60 -24.20
CA GLN A 187 -5.28 1.90 -25.18
C GLN A 187 -5.31 0.91 -26.36
N ALA A 188 -5.37 -0.40 -26.08
CA ALA A 188 -5.46 -1.43 -27.12
C ALA A 188 -6.73 -1.26 -28.00
N ILE A 189 -7.85 -0.86 -27.39
CA ILE A 189 -9.10 -0.59 -28.11
C ILE A 189 -8.93 0.62 -29.04
N LYS A 190 -8.31 1.71 -28.57
CA LYS A 190 -8.05 2.91 -29.38
C LYS A 190 -7.17 2.57 -30.60
N GLU A 191 -6.08 1.82 -30.38
CA GLU A 191 -5.20 1.34 -31.46
C GLU A 191 -5.94 0.47 -32.47
N SER A 192 -6.82 -0.43 -31.99
CA SER A 192 -7.60 -1.31 -32.88
C SER A 192 -8.56 -0.55 -33.80
N LYS A 193 -8.99 0.65 -33.39
CA LYS A 193 -9.87 1.54 -34.14
C LYS A 193 -9.12 2.49 -35.06
N GLY A 194 -7.79 2.51 -35.03
CA GLY A 194 -6.98 3.48 -35.78
C GLY A 194 -7.08 4.90 -35.24
N GLU A 195 -7.44 5.08 -33.96
CA GLU A 195 -7.41 6.38 -33.30
C GLU A 195 -5.96 6.84 -33.10
N ASN A 196 -5.72 8.16 -33.09
CA ASN A 196 -4.39 8.69 -32.84
C ASN A 196 -4.03 8.55 -31.35
N THR A 197 -2.90 7.92 -31.05
CA THR A 197 -2.46 7.58 -29.69
C THR A 197 -1.10 8.19 -29.37
N TYR A 198 -0.87 8.45 -28.08
CA TYR A 198 0.38 9.09 -27.60
C TYR A 198 1.45 8.10 -27.11
N TRP A 199 1.12 6.82 -27.13
CA TRP A 199 1.98 5.68 -26.80
C TRP A 199 1.34 4.42 -27.39
N ASP A 200 2.13 3.35 -27.53
CA ASP A 200 1.64 2.09 -28.09
C ASP A 200 1.68 0.96 -27.06
N VAL A 201 0.67 0.08 -27.04
CA VAL A 201 0.66 -1.12 -26.17
C VAL A 201 1.88 -2.00 -26.44
N ALA A 202 2.39 -2.02 -27.67
CA ALA A 202 3.58 -2.78 -28.06
C ALA A 202 4.88 -2.34 -27.35
N GLN A 203 4.92 -1.12 -26.80
CA GLN A 203 6.05 -0.66 -25.99
C GLN A 203 6.10 -1.35 -24.63
N MET A 204 4.98 -1.86 -24.13
CA MET A 204 4.90 -2.62 -22.88
C MET A 204 5.29 -4.08 -23.11
N LYS A 205 6.38 -4.52 -22.49
CA LYS A 205 6.87 -5.90 -22.62
C LYS A 205 6.09 -6.90 -21.79
N ALA A 206 5.57 -6.50 -20.64
CA ALA A 206 4.70 -7.31 -19.82
C ALA A 206 3.90 -6.44 -18.85
N TYR A 207 2.80 -7.01 -18.35
CA TYR A 207 1.98 -6.45 -17.29
C TYR A 207 1.98 -7.38 -16.06
N PHE A 208 2.21 -6.82 -14.88
CA PHE A 208 2.20 -7.54 -13.60
C PHE A 208 1.14 -6.94 -12.66
N GLY A 209 0.05 -7.68 -12.45
CA GLY A 209 -0.96 -7.34 -11.44
C GLY A 209 -0.63 -7.99 -10.10
N LEU A 210 -0.39 -7.18 -9.08
CA LEU A 210 -0.16 -7.63 -7.70
C LEU A 210 -1.47 -7.53 -6.90
N SER A 211 -1.85 -8.60 -6.20
CA SER A 211 -3.00 -8.56 -5.31
C SER A 211 -2.77 -7.60 -4.15
N GLY A 212 -3.87 -6.97 -3.70
CA GLY A 212 -3.88 -6.26 -2.43
C GLY A 212 -3.92 -7.24 -1.27
N GLY A 213 -3.17 -6.95 -0.20
CA GLY A 213 -3.33 -7.58 1.11
C GLY A 213 -4.32 -6.81 1.97
#